data_AF-A0A271LM86-F1
#
_entry.id   AF-A0A271LM86-F1
#
_cell.length_a   1.000
_cell.length_b   1.000
_cell.length_c   1.000
_cell.angle_alpha   90.00
_cell.angle_beta   90.00
_cell.angle_gamma   90.00
#
_symmetry.space_group_name_H-M   'P 1'
#
loop_
_entity.id
_entity.type
_entity.pdbx_description
1 polymer ?
#
loop_
_entity_poly.entity_id
_entity_poly.type
_entity_poly.pdbx_seq_one_letter_code
_entity_poly.pdbx_strand_id
1 'polypeptide(L)'
;MRDKIAQQLALPESVYSEEDAYVDDMQSWVAPWGFEVDSITVPTRFVYGLEDLWAARRDSERMQRQIPNSSLELVPHFGHNLSQLMPHMLAWLVQDELLS
;
A
#
# COMPACT_ATOMS: atom_id res chain seq x y z
N MET A 1 -21.96 -5.33 -12.69
CA MET A 1 -20.65 -5.95 -13.03
C MET A 1 -20.00 -6.55 -11.80
N ARG A 2 -19.93 -5.79 -10.68
CA ARG A 2 -19.46 -6.26 -9.36
C ARG A 2 -20.11 -7.56 -8.90
N ASP A 3 -21.45 -7.66 -8.90
CA ASP A 3 -22.15 -8.85 -8.39
C ASP A 3 -21.86 -10.12 -9.19
N LYS A 4 -21.70 -9.98 -10.51
CA LYS A 4 -21.27 -11.09 -11.38
C LYS A 4 -19.86 -11.57 -11.05
N ILE A 5 -18.93 -10.64 -10.79
CA ILE A 5 -17.54 -10.97 -10.42
C ILE A 5 -17.50 -11.61 -9.03
N ALA A 6 -18.22 -11.04 -8.05
CA ALA A 6 -18.28 -11.59 -6.70
C ALA A 6 -18.87 -13.00 -6.68
N GLN A 7 -19.93 -13.23 -7.46
CA GLN A 7 -20.54 -14.55 -7.64
C GLN A 7 -19.58 -15.53 -8.33
N GLN A 8 -18.87 -15.10 -9.37
CA GLN A 8 -17.89 -15.94 -10.08
C GLN A 8 -16.70 -16.33 -9.21
N LEU A 9 -16.27 -15.44 -8.31
CA LEU A 9 -15.12 -15.65 -7.44
C LEU A 9 -15.50 -16.25 -6.07
N ALA A 10 -16.79 -16.52 -5.83
CA ALA A 10 -17.32 -17.00 -4.55
C ALA A 10 -16.80 -16.19 -3.34
N LEU A 11 -16.71 -14.85 -3.52
CA LEU A 11 -16.22 -13.99 -2.46
C LEU A 11 -17.19 -13.99 -1.28
N PRO A 12 -16.70 -14.04 -0.03
CA PRO A 12 -17.54 -13.89 1.13
C PRO A 12 -18.24 -12.53 1.13
N GLU A 13 -19.41 -12.47 1.74
CA GLU A 13 -20.07 -11.19 2.00
C GLU A 13 -19.17 -10.32 2.88
N SER A 14 -19.07 -9.04 2.55
CA SER A 14 -18.26 -8.10 3.33
C SER A 14 -18.82 -8.01 4.75
N VAL A 15 -17.94 -8.12 5.75
CA VAL A 15 -18.30 -7.94 7.15
C VAL A 15 -18.55 -6.46 7.47
N TYR A 16 -18.04 -5.55 6.63
CA TYR A 16 -18.21 -4.11 6.75
C TYR A 16 -19.23 -3.59 5.74
N SER A 17 -20.10 -2.67 6.19
CA SER A 17 -20.95 -1.91 5.28
C SER A 17 -20.10 -0.95 4.44
N GLU A 18 -20.63 -0.48 3.30
CA GLU A 18 -19.93 0.52 2.49
C GLU A 18 -19.73 1.84 3.26
N GLU A 19 -20.69 2.22 4.10
CA GLU A 19 -20.60 3.41 4.95
C GLU A 19 -19.47 3.27 5.97
N ASP A 20 -19.36 2.12 6.63
CA ASP A 20 -18.28 1.85 7.59
C ASP A 20 -16.90 1.89 6.93
N ALA A 21 -16.78 1.36 5.71
CA ALA A 21 -15.52 1.40 4.95
C ALA A 21 -15.09 2.83 4.64
N TYR A 22 -16.03 3.72 4.25
CA TYR A 22 -15.71 5.14 4.04
C TYR A 22 -15.31 5.86 5.34
N VAL A 23 -15.96 5.53 6.45
CA VAL A 23 -15.61 6.09 7.76
C VAL A 23 -14.21 5.65 8.18
N ASP A 24 -13.88 4.36 8.02
CA ASP A 24 -12.56 3.80 8.32
C ASP A 24 -11.45 4.45 7.47
N ASP A 25 -11.69 4.61 6.16
CA ASP A 25 -10.78 5.31 5.25
C ASP A 25 -10.48 6.73 5.75
N MET A 26 -11.50 7.51 6.13
CA MET A 26 -11.30 8.86 6.65
C MET A 26 -10.60 8.86 8.01
N GLN A 27 -10.91 7.89 8.88
CA GLN A 27 -10.26 7.75 10.18
C GLN A 27 -8.76 7.47 10.05
N SER A 28 -8.35 6.69 9.05
CA SER A 28 -6.93 6.42 8.81
C SER A 28 -6.08 7.67 8.54
N TRP A 29 -6.70 8.81 8.19
CA TRP A 29 -6.01 10.06 7.91
C TRP A 29 -5.87 10.95 9.15
N VAL A 30 -6.74 10.77 10.16
CA VAL A 30 -6.91 11.72 11.27
C VAL A 30 -6.76 11.10 12.65
N ALA A 31 -6.87 9.77 12.77
CA ALA A 31 -6.77 9.04 14.03
C ALA A 31 -5.49 8.19 14.09
N PRO A 32 -4.97 7.91 15.30
CA PRO A 32 -3.89 6.94 15.47
C PRO A 32 -4.30 5.56 14.96
N TRP A 33 -3.35 4.84 14.35
CA TRP A 33 -3.61 3.52 13.74
C TRP A 33 -3.65 2.35 14.72
N GLY A 34 -3.52 2.62 16.02
CA GLY A 34 -3.48 1.59 17.05
C GLY A 34 -2.14 0.84 17.15
N PHE A 35 -1.13 1.26 16.39
CA PHE A 35 0.25 0.80 16.50
C PHE A 35 1.22 1.94 16.16
N GLU A 36 2.46 1.81 16.62
CA GLU A 36 3.53 2.75 16.30
C GLU A 36 4.25 2.30 15.02
N VAL A 37 4.50 3.22 14.09
CA VAL A 37 5.10 2.89 12.78
C VAL A 37 6.47 2.22 12.93
N ASP A 38 7.23 2.56 13.97
CA ASP A 38 8.54 1.96 14.26
C ASP A 38 8.46 0.50 14.74
N SER A 39 7.26 0.00 15.08
CA SER A 39 7.03 -1.39 15.46
C SER A 39 7.00 -2.35 14.25
N ILE A 40 7.03 -1.83 13.02
CA ILE A 40 7.09 -2.64 11.80
C ILE A 40 8.51 -3.20 11.63
N THR A 41 8.69 -4.50 11.87
CA THR A 41 10.01 -5.15 11.80
C THR A 41 10.26 -5.92 10.50
N VAL A 42 9.22 -6.20 9.72
CA VAL A 42 9.36 -6.92 8.44
C VAL A 42 10.02 -6.02 7.38
N PRO A 43 10.77 -6.58 6.43
CA PRO A 43 11.26 -5.82 5.28
C PRO A 43 10.11 -5.08 4.60
N THR A 44 10.27 -3.78 4.39
CA THR A 44 9.24 -2.91 3.83
C THR A 44 9.80 -2.09 2.67
N ARG A 45 9.06 -1.97 1.57
CA ARG A 45 9.45 -1.12 0.44
C ARG A 45 8.33 -0.14 0.11
N PHE A 46 8.67 1.14 0.14
CA PHE A 46 7.85 2.21 -0.40
C PHE A 46 8.24 2.45 -1.86
N VAL A 47 7.24 2.57 -2.74
CA VAL A 47 7.45 2.97 -4.14
C VAL A 47 6.66 4.24 -4.38
N TYR A 48 7.32 5.27 -4.91
CA TYR A 48 6.73 6.59 -5.10
C TYR A 48 7.03 7.12 -6.50
N GLY A 49 5.98 7.46 -7.25
CA GLY A 49 6.09 8.13 -8.53
C GLY A 49 6.46 9.61 -8.36
N LEU A 50 7.53 10.08 -9.02
CA LEU A 50 8.00 11.46 -8.88
C LEU A 50 7.03 12.53 -9.40
N GLU A 51 6.04 12.13 -10.20
CA GLU A 51 5.00 13.01 -10.74
C GLU A 51 3.64 12.81 -10.01
N ASP A 52 3.64 12.17 -8.84
CA ASP A 52 2.43 11.99 -8.03
C ASP A 52 1.94 13.33 -7.46
N LEU A 53 0.71 13.70 -7.83
CA LEU A 53 0.02 14.92 -7.40
C LEU A 53 -1.03 14.66 -6.30
N TRP A 54 -1.28 13.41 -5.95
CA TRP A 54 -2.30 12.99 -4.99
C TRP A 54 -1.70 12.73 -3.62
N ALA A 55 -0.55 12.06 -3.56
CA ALA A 55 0.18 11.82 -2.32
C ALA A 55 1.50 12.62 -2.30
N ALA A 56 1.81 13.24 -1.17
CA ALA A 56 3.04 14.00 -1.03
C ALA A 56 4.24 13.07 -0.80
N ARG A 57 5.31 13.25 -1.58
CA ARG A 57 6.59 12.53 -1.41
C ARG A 57 7.11 12.51 0.02
N ARG A 58 6.90 13.61 0.74
CA ARG A 58 7.35 13.80 2.12
C ARG A 58 6.72 12.78 3.07
N ASP A 59 5.51 12.29 2.79
CA ASP A 59 4.86 11.28 3.62
C ASP A 59 5.61 9.95 3.52
N SER A 60 5.92 9.48 2.31
CA SER A 60 6.73 8.28 2.10
C SER A 60 8.13 8.41 2.71
N GLU A 61 8.79 9.56 2.59
CA GLU A 61 10.08 9.83 3.24
C GLU A 61 9.98 9.81 4.77
N ARG A 62 8.89 10.35 5.34
CA ARG A 62 8.65 10.32 6.80
C ARG A 62 8.47 8.89 7.29
N MET A 63 7.64 8.10 6.60
CA MET A 63 7.42 6.70 6.97
C MET A 63 8.69 5.87 6.83
N GLN A 64 9.44 6.03 5.74
CA GLN A 64 10.71 5.31 5.54
C GLN A 64 11.73 5.61 6.64
N ARG A 65 11.78 6.85 7.15
CA ARG A 65 12.67 7.19 8.28
C ARG A 65 12.25 6.57 9.61
N GLN A 66 10.97 6.21 9.77
CA GLN A 66 10.43 5.65 11.01
C GLN A 66 10.49 4.12 11.03
N ILE A 67 10.29 3.47 9.87
CA ILE A 67 10.31 2.00 9.78
C ILE A 67 11.76 1.50 9.66
N PRO A 68 12.28 0.72 10.62
CA PRO A 68 13.70 0.35 10.67
C PRO A 68 14.22 -0.40 9.44
N ASN A 69 13.43 -1.33 8.90
CA ASN A 69 13.82 -2.20 7.80
C ASN A 69 13.17 -1.78 6.47
N SER A 70 13.09 -0.47 6.23
CA SER A 70 12.40 0.08 5.05
C SER A 70 13.32 0.72 4.02
N SER A 71 12.89 0.61 2.76
CA SER A 71 13.50 1.27 1.60
C SER A 71 12.49 2.14 0.87
N LEU A 72 12.95 3.19 0.18
CA LEU A 72 12.13 4.05 -0.66
C LEU A 72 12.69 4.06 -2.09
N GLU A 73 11.88 3.60 -3.02
CA GLU A 73 12.15 3.63 -4.45
C GLU A 73 11.41 4.82 -5.09
N LEU A 74 12.18 5.70 -5.73
CA LEU A 74 11.64 6.87 -6.43
C LEU A 74 11.62 6.57 -7.93
N VAL A 75 10.45 6.61 -8.54
CA VAL A 75 10.26 6.24 -9.94
C VAL A 75 9.99 7.49 -10.80
N PRO A 76 10.91 7.88 -11.69
CA PRO A 76 10.69 8.99 -12.63
C PRO A 76 9.55 8.70 -13.60
N HIS A 77 8.81 9.73 -14.02
CA HIS A 77 7.75 9.64 -15.03
C HIS A 77 6.51 8.85 -14.64
N PHE A 78 6.35 8.58 -13.35
CA PHE A 78 5.15 7.96 -12.81
C PHE A 78 4.45 8.91 -11.83
N GLY A 79 3.12 8.94 -11.92
CA GLY A 79 2.26 9.56 -10.92
C GLY A 79 1.78 8.55 -9.88
N HIS A 80 0.61 8.81 -9.29
CA HIS A 80 0.01 7.94 -8.27
C HIS A 80 -0.27 6.51 -8.75
N ASN A 81 -0.59 6.35 -10.04
CA ASN A 81 -0.88 5.05 -10.62
C ASN A 81 0.41 4.33 -11.04
N LEU A 82 0.73 3.25 -10.32
CA LEU A 82 1.92 2.40 -10.55
C LEU A 82 1.58 1.03 -11.16
N SER A 83 0.39 0.87 -11.75
CA SER A 83 -0.10 -0.41 -12.29
C SER A 83 0.89 -1.09 -13.26
N GLN A 84 1.62 -0.32 -14.06
CA GLN A 84 2.61 -0.81 -15.01
C GLN A 84 3.84 -1.44 -14.34
N LEU A 85 4.11 -1.09 -13.08
CA LEU A 85 5.23 -1.58 -12.28
C LEU A 85 4.82 -2.71 -11.34
N MET A 86 3.53 -3.06 -11.27
CA MET A 86 3.03 -4.11 -10.39
C MET A 86 3.81 -5.42 -10.49
N PRO A 87 4.18 -5.95 -11.67
CA PRO A 87 4.99 -7.17 -11.73
C PRO A 87 6.35 -7.03 -11.03
N HIS A 88 7.01 -5.87 -11.16
CA HIS A 88 8.28 -5.59 -10.48
C HIS A 88 8.10 -5.48 -8.96
N MET A 89 7.07 -4.75 -8.52
CA MET A 89 6.76 -4.60 -7.09
C MET A 89 6.38 -5.93 -6.43
N LEU A 90 5.61 -6.78 -7.12
CA LEU A 90 5.24 -8.10 -6.60
C LEU A 90 6.41 -9.09 -6.62
N ALA A 91 7.30 -9.01 -7.62
CA ALA A 91 8.50 -9.86 -7.67
C ALA A 91 9.42 -9.63 -6.46
N TRP A 92 9.45 -8.41 -5.90
CA TRP A 92 10.20 -8.10 -4.69
C TRP A 92 9.73 -8.93 -3.47
N LEU A 93 8.44 -9.25 -3.38
CA LEU A 93 7.88 -9.98 -2.23
C LEU A 93 8.37 -11.43 -2.12
N VAL A 94 8.83 -12.02 -3.23
CA VAL A 94 9.28 -13.43 -3.31
C VAL A 94 10.78 -13.54 -3.57
N GLN A 95 11.48 -12.42 -3.61
CA GLN A 95 12.86 -12.37 -4.09
C GLN A 95 13.82 -13.18 -3.20
N ASP A 96 13.57 -13.23 -1.89
CA ASP A 96 14.37 -14.02 -0.95
C ASP A 96 14.10 -15.53 -1.08
N GLU A 97 12.86 -15.94 -1.39
CA GLU A 97 12.50 -17.35 -1.62
C GLU A 97 13.08 -17.89 -2.94
N LEU A 98 13.28 -17.01 -3.94
CA LEU A 98 13.87 -17.38 -5.22
C LEU A 98 15.40 -17.53 -5.17
N LEU A 99 16.04 -17.00 -4.12
CA LEU A 99 17.50 -17.02 -3.93
C LEU A 99 17.96 -18.05 -2.89
N SER A 100 17.02 -18.70 -2.19
CA SER A 100 17.26 -19.81 -1.24
C SER A 100 17.19 -21.18 -1.91
#